data_AF-A0A7S1SA69-F1
#
_entry.id   AF-A0A7S1SA69-F1
#
_cell.length_a   1.000
_cell.length_b   1.000
_cell.length_c   1.000
_cell.angle_alpha   90.00
_cell.angle_beta   90.00
_cell.angle_gamma   90.00
#
_symmetry.space_group_name_H-M   'P 1'
#
loop_
_entity.id
_entity.type
_entity.pdbx_description
1 polymer ?
#
loop_
_entity_poly.entity_id
_entity_poly.type
_entity_poly.pdbx_seq_one_letter_code
_entity_poly.pdbx_strand_id
1 'polypeptide(L)'
;SLPKGTPIGRKFDWKMLTKDKVVGTVFANPSAAVSVDVACLRALFEKPKDSVPVPKAKSATKAQQEVELLTRSRAQNIMIALRKRPLTTGVIQALERLDFDGDALSPEACEVLTGAVPTAEEAKLLSGYSGDPATLREAERKVLPLARMERPAVGQ
;
A
#
# COMPACT_ATOMS: atom_id res chain seq x y z
N SER A 1 11.81 0.50 38.43
CA SER A 1 11.78 -0.54 37.37
C SER A 1 10.67 -0.19 36.38
N LEU A 2 10.94 -0.19 35.08
CA LEU A 2 9.89 0.04 34.06
C LEU A 2 8.88 -1.12 34.09
N PRO A 3 7.57 -0.86 33.94
CA PRO A 3 6.57 -1.91 33.90
C PRO A 3 6.82 -2.82 32.70
N LYS A 4 7.00 -4.12 32.96
CA LYS A 4 7.13 -5.15 31.92
C LYS A 4 5.74 -5.38 31.31
N GLY A 5 5.43 -4.74 30.17
CA GLY A 5 4.19 -4.98 29.41
C GLY A 5 3.62 -3.73 28.73
N THR A 6 2.44 -3.86 28.10
CA THR A 6 1.63 -2.76 27.56
C THR A 6 0.72 -2.20 28.66
N PRO A 7 1.07 -1.08 29.31
CA PRO A 7 0.40 -0.64 30.55
C PRO A 7 -1.09 -0.33 30.37
N ILE A 8 -1.51 0.03 29.16
CA ILE A 8 -2.91 0.36 28.78
C ILE A 8 -3.52 -0.66 27.80
N GLY A 9 -3.00 -1.88 27.75
CA GLY A 9 -3.51 -2.94 26.85
C GLY A 9 -3.15 -2.77 25.37
N ARG A 10 -2.57 -1.62 24.97
CA ARG A 10 -2.04 -1.36 23.63
C ARG A 10 -0.57 -0.97 23.67
N LYS A 11 0.15 -1.27 22.58
CA LYS A 11 1.51 -0.78 22.34
C LYS A 11 1.44 0.62 21.77
N PHE A 12 2.31 1.50 22.24
CA PHE A 12 2.53 2.79 21.62
C PHE A 12 3.53 2.65 20.46
N ASP A 13 3.15 3.09 19.26
CA ASP A 13 4.03 3.11 18.08
C ASP A 13 4.93 4.34 18.11
N TRP A 14 5.78 4.40 19.12
CA TRP A 14 6.70 5.52 19.34
C TRP A 14 8.13 5.10 18.99
N LYS A 15 8.90 6.04 18.43
CA LYS A 15 10.33 5.88 18.23
C LYS A 15 11.05 6.46 19.44
N MET A 16 11.76 5.61 20.18
CA MET A 16 12.55 6.06 21.32
C MET A 16 13.74 6.89 20.86
N LEU A 17 14.03 7.97 21.59
CA LEU A 17 15.23 8.76 21.41
C LEU A 17 16.40 8.10 22.14
N THR A 18 17.59 8.11 21.52
CA THR A 18 18.84 7.71 22.17
C THR A 18 19.30 8.80 23.13
N LYS A 19 20.06 8.44 24.17
CA LYS A 19 20.50 9.38 25.23
C LYS A 19 21.23 10.60 24.66
N ASP A 20 22.04 10.40 23.63
CA ASP A 20 22.81 11.46 22.97
C ASP A 20 21.92 12.49 22.27
N LYS A 21 20.72 12.07 21.83
CA LYS A 21 19.73 12.93 21.15
C LYS A 21 18.78 13.63 22.11
N VAL A 22 18.89 13.37 23.41
CA VAL A 22 18.05 13.99 24.44
C VAL A 22 18.65 15.30 24.94
N VAL A 23 19.98 15.43 24.93
CA VAL A 23 20.70 16.62 25.41
C VAL A 23 20.30 17.86 24.60
N GLY A 24 19.98 18.96 25.29
CA GLY A 24 19.57 20.22 24.65
C GLY A 24 18.15 20.24 24.08
N THR A 25 17.35 19.19 24.30
CA THR A 25 15.95 19.12 23.87
C THR A 25 14.99 19.33 25.03
N VAL A 26 13.69 19.48 24.73
CA VAL A 26 12.61 19.50 25.73
C VAL A 26 12.53 18.23 26.59
N PHE A 27 13.17 17.13 26.15
CA PHE A 27 13.25 15.88 26.89
C PHE A 27 14.45 15.81 27.86
N ALA A 28 15.35 16.79 27.83
CA ALA A 28 16.55 16.81 28.68
C ALA A 28 16.20 16.90 30.17
N ASN A 29 15.16 17.66 30.50
CA ASN A 29 14.66 17.84 31.86
C ASN A 29 13.14 17.66 31.85
N PRO A 30 12.64 16.41 31.90
CA PRO A 30 11.20 16.19 31.95
C PRO A 30 10.63 16.82 33.22
N SER A 31 9.75 17.80 33.02
CA SER A 31 9.06 18.50 34.09
C SER A 31 7.97 17.61 34.70
N ALA A 32 8.12 17.36 36.00
CA ALA A 32 7.15 16.77 36.94
C ALA A 32 6.82 15.27 36.81
N ALA A 33 6.74 14.63 37.99
CA ALA A 33 6.10 13.34 38.17
C ALA A 33 4.58 13.52 37.98
N VAL A 34 4.03 12.93 36.93
CA VAL A 34 2.60 12.94 36.66
C VAL A 34 1.97 11.68 37.23
N SER A 35 0.98 11.86 38.12
CA SER A 35 0.12 10.77 38.57
C SER A 35 -0.96 10.52 37.52
N VAL A 36 -1.12 9.27 37.11
CA VAL A 36 -2.06 8.88 36.06
C VAL A 36 -2.87 7.68 36.54
N ASP A 37 -4.19 7.75 36.38
CA ASP A 37 -5.07 6.62 36.63
C ASP A 37 -4.96 5.59 35.50
N VAL A 38 -4.14 4.56 35.74
CA VAL A 38 -3.90 3.46 34.80
C VAL A 38 -5.16 2.60 34.60
N ALA A 39 -6.07 2.53 35.57
CA ALA A 39 -7.29 1.74 35.45
C ALA A 39 -8.27 2.40 34.47
N CYS A 40 -8.47 3.72 34.59
CA CYS A 40 -9.26 4.50 33.64
C CYS A 40 -8.69 4.41 32.22
N LEU A 41 -7.37 4.57 32.06
CA LEU A 41 -6.75 4.45 30.73
C LEU A 41 -6.89 3.04 30.14
N ARG A 42 -6.84 1.98 30.95
CA ARG A 42 -7.14 0.63 30.44
C ARG A 42 -8.58 0.53 29.95
N ALA A 43 -9.55 1.03 30.71
CA ALA A 43 -10.95 0.99 30.28
C ALA A 43 -11.19 1.72 28.94
N LEU A 44 -10.49 2.83 28.69
CA LEU A 44 -10.62 3.61 27.45
C LEU A 44 -9.89 2.99 26.25
N PHE A 45 -8.72 2.39 26.47
CA PHE A 45 -7.84 1.95 25.38
C PHE A 45 -7.82 0.43 25.19
N GLU A 46 -8.20 -0.37 26.17
CA GLU A 46 -8.29 -1.82 26.02
C GLU A 46 -9.48 -2.15 25.10
N LYS A 47 -9.25 -3.04 24.12
CA LYS A 47 -10.28 -3.40 23.15
C LYS A 47 -11.34 -4.27 23.87
N PRO A 48 -12.65 -4.09 23.62
CA PRO A 48 -13.67 -4.96 24.22
C PRO A 48 -13.32 -6.43 23.93
N LYS A 49 -13.27 -7.25 24.98
CA LYS A 49 -12.95 -8.70 24.88
C LYS A 49 -13.95 -9.47 24.02
N ASP A 50 -15.11 -8.87 23.71
CA ASP A 50 -16.17 -9.45 22.88
C ASP A 50 -15.96 -9.27 21.38
N SER A 51 -14.88 -8.59 20.93
CA SER A 51 -14.42 -8.87 19.57
C SER A 51 -13.75 -10.24 19.61
N VAL A 52 -14.56 -11.29 19.46
CA VAL A 52 -14.10 -12.59 18.99
C VAL A 52 -13.08 -12.27 17.91
N PRO A 53 -11.82 -12.70 18.05
CA PRO A 53 -10.87 -12.50 16.98
C PRO A 53 -11.47 -13.28 15.82
N VAL A 54 -12.12 -12.58 14.89
CA VAL A 54 -12.38 -13.13 13.57
C VAL A 54 -11.01 -13.59 13.16
N PRO A 55 -10.75 -14.90 13.07
CA PRO A 55 -9.46 -15.35 12.62
C PRO A 55 -9.33 -14.66 11.28
N LYS A 56 -8.38 -13.72 11.17
CA LYS A 56 -7.90 -13.31 9.86
C LYS A 56 -7.44 -14.62 9.30
N ALA A 57 -8.28 -15.21 8.45
CA ALA A 57 -7.96 -16.43 7.78
C ALA A 57 -6.61 -16.12 7.15
N LYS A 58 -5.56 -16.72 7.71
CA LYS A 58 -4.36 -16.93 6.94
C LYS A 58 -4.86 -17.91 5.91
N SER A 59 -5.46 -17.37 4.85
CA SER A 59 -5.58 -18.08 3.60
C SER A 59 -4.13 -18.30 3.19
N ALA A 60 -3.54 -19.37 3.72
CA ALA A 60 -2.59 -20.16 2.97
C ALA A 60 -3.39 -20.74 1.80
N THR A 61 -3.85 -19.86 0.92
CA THR A 61 -4.12 -20.22 -0.46
C THR A 61 -2.80 -20.82 -0.87
N LYS A 62 -2.78 -22.13 -1.15
CA LYS A 62 -1.63 -22.78 -1.78
C LYS A 62 -1.16 -21.79 -2.83
N ALA A 63 0.03 -21.24 -2.65
CA ALA A 63 0.59 -20.33 -3.62
C ALA A 63 0.68 -21.16 -4.89
N GLN A 64 -0.29 -21.00 -5.80
CA GLN A 64 -0.03 -21.27 -7.20
C GLN A 64 1.26 -20.49 -7.46
N GLN A 65 2.26 -21.16 -8.02
CA GLN A 65 3.49 -20.50 -8.42
C GLN A 65 3.09 -19.46 -9.47
N GLU A 66 2.72 -18.28 -9.01
CA GLU A 66 2.42 -17.16 -9.86
C GLU A 66 3.76 -16.64 -10.37
N VAL A 67 3.83 -16.39 -11.67
CA VAL A 67 5.02 -15.81 -12.28
C VAL A 67 5.10 -14.35 -11.86
N GLU A 68 6.17 -14.02 -11.14
CA GLU A 68 6.48 -12.67 -10.70
C GLU A 68 7.49 -12.04 -11.66
N LEU A 69 7.07 -11.00 -12.37
CA LEU A 69 7.94 -10.24 -13.26
C LEU A 69 8.40 -8.94 -12.60
N LEU A 70 7.51 -8.31 -11.82
CA LEU A 70 7.79 -7.06 -11.12
C LEU A 70 8.31 -7.33 -9.71
N THR A 71 9.10 -6.40 -9.17
CA THR A 71 9.51 -6.49 -7.76
C THR A 71 8.28 -6.45 -6.84
N ARG A 72 8.38 -7.10 -5.68
CA ARG A 72 7.26 -7.16 -4.72
C ARG A 72 6.76 -5.77 -4.29
N SER A 73 7.69 -4.84 -4.05
CA SER A 73 7.36 -3.44 -3.70
C SER A 73 6.59 -2.77 -4.84
N ARG A 74 7.05 -2.96 -6.08
CA ARG A 74 6.40 -2.40 -7.26
C ARG A 74 4.98 -2.93 -7.46
N ALA A 75 4.80 -4.25 -7.39
CA ALA A 75 3.49 -4.88 -7.48
C ALA A 75 2.54 -4.42 -6.37
N GLN A 76 3.04 -4.24 -5.16
CA GLN A 76 2.24 -3.70 -4.06
C GLN A 76 1.78 -2.26 -4.34
N ASN A 77 2.66 -1.39 -4.81
CA ASN A 77 2.32 0.00 -5.15
C ASN A 77 1.28 0.08 -6.28
N ILE A 78 1.44 -0.75 -7.32
CA ILE A 78 0.46 -0.90 -8.39
C ILE A 78 -0.90 -1.30 -7.80
N MET A 79 -0.95 -2.34 -6.97
CA MET A 79 -2.20 -2.79 -6.37
C MET A 79 -2.85 -1.74 -5.47
N ILE A 80 -2.06 -0.92 -4.77
CA ILE A 80 -2.59 0.21 -3.98
C ILE A 80 -3.23 1.24 -4.90
N ALA A 81 -2.55 1.64 -5.99
CA ALA A 81 -3.11 2.57 -6.97
C ALA A 81 -4.41 2.04 -7.60
N LEU A 82 -4.40 0.77 -8.02
CA LEU A 82 -5.57 0.13 -8.64
C LEU A 82 -6.75 -0.09 -7.69
N ARG A 83 -6.51 -0.15 -6.37
CA ARG A 83 -7.58 -0.16 -5.37
C ARG A 83 -8.25 1.20 -5.23
N LYS A 84 -7.49 2.30 -5.38
CA LYS A 84 -8.03 3.66 -5.36
C LYS A 84 -8.76 3.98 -6.67
N ARG A 85 -8.17 3.60 -7.80
CA ARG A 85 -8.74 3.78 -9.15
C ARG A 85 -8.55 2.52 -9.98
N PRO A 86 -9.58 1.68 -10.13
CA PRO A 86 -9.48 0.46 -10.92
C PRO A 86 -9.26 0.75 -12.42
N LEU A 87 -8.42 -0.07 -13.07
CA LEU A 87 -8.33 -0.13 -14.52
C LEU A 87 -9.53 -0.90 -15.07
N THR A 88 -10.66 -0.22 -15.24
CA THR A 88 -11.83 -0.77 -15.91
C THR A 88 -11.63 -0.76 -17.42
N THR A 89 -12.43 -1.54 -18.14
CA THR A 89 -12.42 -1.53 -19.61
C THR A 89 -12.64 -0.13 -20.19
N GLY A 90 -13.50 0.69 -19.55
CA GLY A 90 -13.73 2.07 -19.96
C GLY A 90 -12.49 2.96 -19.81
N VAL A 91 -11.71 2.79 -18.74
CA VAL A 91 -10.44 3.52 -18.57
C VAL A 91 -9.42 3.12 -19.64
N ILE A 92 -9.29 1.82 -19.93
CA ILE A 92 -8.38 1.35 -20.99
C ILE A 92 -8.81 1.91 -22.36
N GLN A 93 -10.10 1.84 -22.71
CA GLN A 93 -10.60 2.39 -23.98
C GLN A 93 -10.44 3.91 -24.08
N ALA A 94 -10.65 4.64 -22.98
CA ALA A 94 -10.42 6.08 -22.94
C ALA A 94 -8.94 6.40 -23.17
N LEU A 95 -8.02 5.63 -22.57
CA LEU A 95 -6.58 5.77 -22.81
C LEU A 95 -6.18 5.43 -24.26
N GLU A 96 -6.77 4.39 -24.85
CA GLU A 96 -6.51 3.98 -26.24
C GLU A 96 -6.99 5.04 -27.24
N ARG A 97 -8.09 5.72 -26.94
CA ARG A 97 -8.68 6.77 -27.78
C ARG A 97 -8.18 8.18 -27.47
N LEU A 98 -7.36 8.34 -26.44
CA LEU A 98 -6.96 9.63 -25.89
C LEU A 98 -8.16 10.53 -25.57
N ASP A 99 -9.22 9.92 -25.04
CA ASP A 99 -10.48 10.59 -24.69
C ASP A 99 -10.41 11.10 -23.24
N PHE A 100 -10.12 12.39 -23.09
CA PHE A 100 -10.00 13.08 -21.79
C PHE A 100 -11.26 13.86 -21.40
N ASP A 101 -12.28 13.89 -22.25
CA ASP A 101 -13.50 14.67 -22.00
C ASP A 101 -14.47 13.94 -21.05
N GLY A 102 -14.28 12.62 -20.87
CA GLY A 102 -15.08 11.81 -19.95
C GLY A 102 -14.53 11.70 -18.52
N ASP A 103 -15.39 11.33 -17.58
CA ASP A 103 -15.04 11.11 -16.15
C ASP A 103 -14.01 9.98 -15.93
N ALA A 104 -13.78 9.13 -16.94
CA ALA A 104 -12.85 8.01 -16.85
C ALA A 104 -11.39 8.46 -16.64
N LEU A 105 -10.99 9.59 -17.23
CA LEU A 105 -9.63 10.15 -17.22
C LEU A 105 -9.57 11.57 -16.63
N SER A 106 -10.36 11.84 -15.59
CA SER A 106 -10.23 13.06 -14.79
C SER A 106 -8.78 13.26 -14.28
N PRO A 107 -8.32 14.50 -14.05
CA PRO A 107 -6.96 14.78 -13.57
C PRO A 107 -6.55 13.98 -12.33
N GLU A 108 -7.44 13.87 -11.35
CA GLU A 108 -7.21 13.11 -10.11
C GLU A 108 -7.06 11.61 -10.37
N ALA A 109 -7.83 11.09 -11.34
CA ALA A 109 -7.72 9.70 -11.75
C ALA A 109 -6.38 9.44 -12.45
N CYS A 110 -5.96 10.34 -13.33
CA CYS A 110 -4.67 10.25 -14.02
C CYS A 110 -3.51 10.28 -13.02
N GLU A 111 -3.52 11.18 -12.03
CA GLU A 111 -2.49 11.24 -10.99
C GLU A 111 -2.34 9.90 -10.24
N VAL A 112 -3.47 9.29 -9.85
CA VAL A 112 -3.48 7.99 -9.17
C VAL A 112 -3.00 6.86 -10.11
N LEU A 113 -3.51 6.84 -11.35
CA LEU A 113 -3.19 5.80 -12.33
C LEU A 113 -1.73 5.87 -12.78
N THR A 114 -1.10 7.04 -12.76
CA THR A 114 0.33 7.21 -13.08
C THR A 114 1.21 6.34 -12.16
N GLY A 115 0.80 6.12 -10.91
CA GLY A 115 1.46 5.19 -9.99
C GLY A 115 1.37 3.71 -10.40
N ALA A 116 0.36 3.34 -11.20
CA ALA A 116 0.16 1.99 -11.73
C ALA A 116 0.78 1.76 -13.12
N VAL A 117 1.07 2.82 -13.88
CA VAL A 117 1.65 2.72 -15.23
C VAL A 117 3.05 2.08 -15.16
N PRO A 118 3.29 0.98 -15.89
CA PRO A 118 4.61 0.37 -15.97
C PRO A 118 5.67 1.31 -16.58
N THR A 119 6.90 1.25 -16.09
CA THR A 119 8.04 1.90 -16.76
C THR A 119 8.32 1.25 -18.12
N ALA A 120 9.17 1.85 -18.95
CA ALA A 120 9.47 1.28 -20.28
C ALA A 120 10.10 -0.12 -20.18
N GLU A 121 10.99 -0.34 -19.20
CA GLU A 121 11.63 -1.63 -18.96
C GLU A 121 10.64 -2.65 -18.38
N GLU A 122 9.78 -2.23 -17.45
CA GLU A 122 8.70 -3.07 -16.92
C GLU A 122 7.71 -3.48 -18.03
N ALA A 123 7.36 -2.55 -18.92
CA ALA A 123 6.47 -2.80 -20.03
C ALA A 123 7.06 -3.82 -21.01
N LYS A 124 8.35 -3.70 -21.37
CA LYS A 124 9.06 -4.71 -22.20
C LYS A 124 9.07 -6.09 -21.55
N LEU A 125 9.28 -6.14 -20.23
CA LEU A 125 9.29 -7.40 -19.48
C LEU A 125 7.90 -8.08 -19.51
N LEU A 126 6.84 -7.28 -19.30
CA LEU A 126 5.45 -7.74 -19.30
C LEU A 126 4.98 -8.13 -20.71
N SER A 127 5.31 -7.34 -21.74
CA SER A 127 4.91 -7.61 -23.13
C SER A 127 5.71 -8.75 -23.76
N GLY A 128 6.97 -8.94 -23.34
CA GLY A 128 7.84 -10.03 -23.78
C GLY A 128 7.56 -11.38 -23.10
N TYR A 129 6.65 -11.43 -22.13
CA TYR A 129 6.27 -12.68 -21.49
C TYR A 129 5.43 -13.56 -22.44
N SER A 130 5.98 -14.71 -22.83
CA SER A 130 5.38 -15.66 -23.79
C SER A 130 4.58 -16.80 -23.15
N GLY A 131 4.54 -16.87 -21.82
CA GLY A 131 3.73 -17.86 -21.09
C GLY A 131 2.26 -17.48 -21.01
N ASP A 132 1.47 -18.31 -20.32
CA ASP A 132 0.05 -18.04 -20.08
C ASP A 132 -0.12 -16.84 -19.13
N PRO A 133 -0.76 -15.72 -19.57
CA PRO A 133 -1.02 -14.57 -18.71
C PRO A 133 -1.81 -14.90 -17.44
N ALA A 134 -2.61 -15.98 -17.42
CA ALA A 134 -3.33 -16.39 -16.22
C ALA A 134 -2.38 -16.81 -15.07
N THR A 135 -1.17 -17.26 -15.40
CA THR A 135 -0.15 -17.67 -14.43
C THR A 135 0.62 -16.49 -13.83
N LEU A 136 0.52 -15.29 -14.41
CA LEU A 136 1.13 -14.10 -13.84
C LEU A 136 0.45 -13.73 -12.53
N ARG A 137 1.21 -13.12 -11.60
CA ARG A 137 0.64 -12.55 -10.38
C ARG A 137 -0.38 -11.45 -10.70
N GLU A 138 -1.35 -11.25 -9.80
CA GLU A 138 -2.48 -10.35 -10.03
C GLU A 138 -2.07 -8.94 -10.49
N ALA A 139 -1.02 -8.37 -9.90
CA ALA A 139 -0.56 -7.02 -10.26
C ALA A 139 -0.14 -6.96 -11.74
N GLU A 140 0.71 -7.90 -12.16
CA GLU A 140 1.19 -8.07 -13.53
C GLU A 140 0.02 -8.25 -14.51
N ARG A 141 -0.94 -9.13 -14.19
CA ARG A 141 -2.14 -9.34 -15.03
C ARG A 141 -2.92 -8.06 -15.25
N LYS A 142 -3.11 -7.25 -14.20
CA LYS A 142 -3.92 -6.02 -14.30
C LYS A 142 -3.24 -4.90 -15.07
N VAL A 143 -1.91 -4.82 -15.05
CA VAL A 143 -1.18 -3.78 -15.80
C VAL A 143 -0.71 -4.25 -17.18
N LEU A 144 -0.87 -5.53 -17.51
CA LEU A 144 -0.53 -6.09 -18.81
C LEU A 144 -1.19 -5.34 -19.99
N PRO A 145 -2.48 -4.93 -19.92
CA PRO A 145 -3.08 -4.11 -20.98
C PRO A 145 -2.29 -2.82 -21.21
N LEU A 146 -1.93 -2.10 -20.15
CA LEU A 146 -1.13 -0.86 -20.23
C LEU A 146 0.26 -1.09 -20.83
N ALA A 147 0.89 -2.23 -20.54
CA ALA A 147 2.20 -2.58 -21.09
C ALA A 147 2.15 -2.90 -22.61
N ARG A 148 0.98 -3.26 -23.14
CA ARG A 148 0.75 -3.58 -24.56
C ARG A 148 0.25 -2.40 -25.37
N MET A 149 -0.16 -1.30 -24.73
CA MET A 149 -0.56 -0.09 -25.43
C MET A 149 0.63 0.54 -26.14
N GLU A 150 0.44 0.94 -27.39
CA GLU A 150 1.44 1.73 -28.09
C GLU A 150 1.54 3.10 -27.41
N ARG A 151 2.77 3.53 -27.12
CA ARG A 151 2.98 4.89 -26.64
C ARG A 151 2.76 5.83 -27.82
N PRO A 152 1.86 6.82 -27.70
CA PRO A 152 1.74 7.84 -28.73
C PRO A 152 3.10 8.51 -28.92
N ALA A 153 3.45 8.81 -30.18
CA ALA A 153 4.68 9.52 -30.49
C ALA A 153 4.71 10.83 -29.69
N VAL A 154 5.83 11.12 -29.04
CA VAL A 154 6.00 12.37 -28.31
C VAL A 154 6.05 13.50 -29.34
N GLY A 155 4.96 14.27 -29.47
CA GLY A 155 4.89 15.50 -30.25
C GLY A 155 4.21 15.41 -31.62
N GLN A 156 2.87 15.33 -31.62
CA GLN A 156 2.05 15.93 -32.67
C GLN A 156 1.12 16.97 -32.07
#